data_AF-E1QU44-F1
#
_entry.id   AF-E1QU44-F1
#
_cell.length_a   1.000
_cell.length_b   1.000
_cell.length_c   1.000
_cell.angle_alpha   90.00
_cell.angle_beta   90.00
_cell.angle_gamma   90.00
#
_symmetry.space_group_name_H-M   'P 1'
#
loop_
_entity.id
_entity.type
_entity.pdbx_description
1 polymer ?
#
loop_
_entity_poly.entity_id
_entity_poly.type
_entity_poly.pdbx_seq_one_letter_code
_entity_poly.pdbx_strand_id
1 'polypeptide(L)'
;MFVGSWLFEGLEVVKYVRDATPVAPPEPIVELGSVSGDVLRQLLSRLRQLISLASVVAWIKRVGLRVFIHGSAIPEPMNDFIRAALAGGADGVFVDDIVNVNSDLIDTVHVNQRVGENSVNYIVISPDMPHQHSIRAYGIIIKDAVIDRNWLLRVRDMLRSVYGNKEFLVMLDNSSLRREVIEELQDVVDGVVVMEIPSLVSLGFDDHRALNVFRCVSCYIDFETEGEMRKCPRCGNRLRPVIKRWDKFTVIEPKVLRLKASDEIKYMRLSPPKVINY
;
A
#
# COMPACT_ATOMS: atom_id res chain seq x y z
N MET A 1 5.24 -1.31 11.21
CA MET A 1 4.98 0.02 10.63
C MET A 1 3.86 -0.12 9.62
N PHE A 2 3.01 0.88 9.55
CA PHE A 2 1.77 0.84 8.80
C PHE A 2 1.57 2.12 8.00
N VAL A 3 0.86 2.01 6.88
CA VAL A 3 0.40 3.10 6.03
C VAL A 3 -1.08 2.87 5.79
N GLY A 4 -1.86 3.92 5.54
CA GLY A 4 -3.30 3.78 5.33
C GLY A 4 -3.90 4.91 4.51
N SER A 5 -5.12 4.63 4.04
CA SER A 5 -6.12 5.64 3.68
C SER A 5 -7.14 5.65 4.82
N TRP A 6 -7.38 6.81 5.41
CA TRP A 6 -8.09 6.90 6.68
C TRP A 6 -9.53 7.37 6.44
N LEU A 7 -10.49 6.45 6.59
CA LEU A 7 -11.93 6.67 6.36
C LEU A 7 -12.58 7.53 7.46
N PHE A 8 -12.18 8.79 7.55
CA PHE A 8 -12.71 9.70 8.58
C PHE A 8 -13.72 10.71 8.05
N GLU A 9 -14.16 10.58 6.80
CA GLU A 9 -15.18 11.45 6.22
C GLU A 9 -16.50 11.32 7.00
N GLY A 10 -17.11 12.46 7.30
CA GLY A 10 -18.36 12.53 8.08
C GLY A 10 -18.19 12.37 9.59
N LEU A 11 -16.97 12.14 10.09
CA LEU A 11 -16.69 12.07 11.53
C LEU A 11 -16.19 13.41 12.08
N GLU A 12 -16.43 13.64 13.37
CA GLU A 12 -15.82 14.76 14.10
C GLU A 12 -14.35 14.43 14.39
N VAL A 13 -13.44 14.90 13.53
CA VAL A 13 -12.00 14.63 13.66
C VAL A 13 -11.29 15.81 14.31
N VAL A 14 -10.61 15.58 15.43
CA VAL A 14 -9.81 16.59 16.13
C VAL A 14 -8.38 16.60 15.60
N LYS A 15 -7.73 15.43 15.59
CA LYS A 15 -6.37 15.23 15.04
C LYS A 15 -6.39 14.00 14.15
N TYR A 16 -5.59 14.00 13.08
CA TYR A 16 -5.43 12.81 12.26
C TYR A 16 -4.08 12.80 11.54
N VAL A 17 -3.63 11.58 11.25
CA VAL A 17 -2.57 11.30 10.28
C VAL A 17 -3.15 11.45 8.88
N ARG A 18 -2.49 12.19 7.98
CA ARG A 18 -2.92 12.27 6.57
C ARG A 18 -2.69 10.96 5.83
N ASP A 19 -3.50 10.65 4.83
CA ASP A 19 -3.36 9.45 3.98
C ASP A 19 -1.93 9.27 3.47
N ALA A 20 -1.52 8.01 3.27
CA ALA A 20 -0.18 7.60 2.81
C ALA A 20 0.99 7.98 3.74
N THR A 21 0.73 8.54 4.93
CA THR A 21 1.80 8.88 5.88
C THR A 21 2.10 7.64 6.74
N PRO A 22 3.34 7.11 6.73
CA PRO A 22 3.69 5.95 7.53
C PRO A 22 3.57 6.27 9.01
N VAL A 23 3.16 5.29 9.82
CA VAL A 23 3.09 5.34 11.30
C VAL A 23 3.74 4.10 11.88
N ALA A 24 4.31 4.20 13.08
CA ALA A 24 4.83 3.05 13.81
C ALA A 24 4.04 2.85 15.11
N PRO A 25 3.63 1.62 15.45
CA PRO A 25 3.03 1.36 16.77
C PRO A 25 3.98 1.79 17.91
N PRO A 26 3.44 2.27 19.03
CA PRO A 26 2.01 2.43 19.36
C PRO A 26 1.41 3.81 18.99
N GLU A 27 1.85 4.48 17.91
CA GLU A 27 1.34 5.81 17.55
C GLU A 27 -0.18 5.86 17.30
N PRO A 28 -0.87 6.94 17.75
CA PRO A 28 -2.26 7.18 17.38
C PRO A 28 -2.38 7.52 15.89
N ILE A 29 -3.49 7.14 15.27
CA ILE A 29 -3.79 7.51 13.87
C ILE A 29 -4.82 8.64 13.76
N VAL A 30 -5.66 8.79 14.79
CA VAL A 30 -6.74 9.77 14.84
C VAL A 30 -7.14 10.05 16.28
N GLU A 31 -7.55 11.29 16.54
CA GLU A 31 -8.30 11.71 17.73
C GLU A 31 -9.68 12.14 17.23
N LEU A 32 -10.72 11.43 17.68
CA LEU A 32 -12.10 11.68 17.33
C LEU A 32 -12.79 12.44 18.46
N GLY A 33 -13.79 13.25 18.10
CA GLY A 33 -14.75 13.83 19.03
C GLY A 33 -15.76 12.80 19.51
N SER A 34 -17.00 13.23 19.77
CA SER A 34 -18.04 12.32 20.27
C SER A 34 -18.54 11.41 19.14
N VAL A 35 -18.21 10.12 19.18
CA VAL A 35 -18.66 9.12 18.21
C VAL A 35 -19.35 7.96 18.94
N SER A 36 -20.46 7.45 18.37
CA SER A 36 -21.17 6.31 18.95
C SER A 36 -20.37 5.01 18.85
N GLY A 37 -20.56 4.10 19.82
CA GLY A 37 -19.83 2.84 19.90
C GLY A 37 -20.00 1.93 18.66
N ASP A 38 -21.17 1.92 18.04
CA ASP A 38 -21.42 1.09 16.85
C ASP A 38 -20.69 1.61 15.61
N VAL A 39 -20.68 2.93 15.40
CA VAL A 39 -19.92 3.57 14.32
C VAL A 39 -18.42 3.29 14.51
N LEU A 40 -17.93 3.37 15.75
CA LEU A 40 -16.53 3.07 16.07
C LEU A 40 -16.15 1.63 15.74
N ARG A 41 -16.99 0.64 16.06
CA ARG A 41 -16.72 -0.78 15.75
C ARG A 41 -16.68 -1.04 14.24
N GLN A 42 -17.62 -0.48 13.48
CA GLN A 42 -17.64 -0.61 12.02
C GLN A 42 -16.41 0.05 11.40
N LEU A 43 -16.06 1.26 11.87
CA LEU A 43 -14.88 1.98 11.44
C LEU A 43 -13.59 1.17 11.70
N LEU A 44 -13.42 0.60 12.91
CA LEU A 44 -12.25 -0.20 13.24
C LEU A 44 -12.10 -1.41 12.33
N SER A 45 -13.17 -2.17 12.12
CA SER A 45 -13.14 -3.37 11.26
C SER A 45 -12.65 -3.01 9.86
N ARG A 46 -13.17 -1.91 9.32
CA ARG A 46 -12.85 -1.45 7.97
C ARG A 46 -11.45 -0.87 7.85
N LEU A 47 -11.06 -0.01 8.79
CA LEU A 47 -9.71 0.57 8.82
C LEU A 47 -8.63 -0.51 8.91
N ARG A 48 -8.86 -1.60 9.64
CA ARG A 48 -7.88 -2.69 9.74
C ARG A 48 -7.55 -3.28 8.36
N GLN A 49 -8.56 -3.52 7.53
CA GLN A 49 -8.35 -4.05 6.19
C GLN A 49 -7.64 -3.05 5.29
N LEU A 50 -8.07 -1.78 5.30
CA LEU A 50 -7.47 -0.73 4.47
C LEU A 50 -6.01 -0.45 4.83
N ILE A 51 -5.71 -0.37 6.12
CA ILE A 51 -4.33 -0.19 6.60
C ILE A 51 -3.49 -1.41 6.24
N SER A 52 -4.03 -2.64 6.38
CA SER A 52 -3.28 -3.84 6.01
C SER A 52 -2.94 -3.87 4.53
N LEU A 53 -3.91 -3.57 3.66
CA LEU A 53 -3.70 -3.46 2.21
C LEU A 53 -2.64 -2.40 1.88
N ALA A 54 -2.82 -1.16 2.35
CA ALA A 54 -1.88 -0.08 2.10
C ALA A 54 -0.47 -0.41 2.62
N SER A 55 -0.37 -1.06 3.78
CA SER A 55 0.91 -1.41 4.40
C SER A 55 1.64 -2.51 3.64
N VAL A 56 0.94 -3.56 3.19
CA VAL A 56 1.58 -4.65 2.42
C VAL A 56 2.10 -4.11 1.09
N VAL A 57 1.29 -3.31 0.40
CA VAL A 57 1.68 -2.64 -0.85
C VAL A 57 2.92 -1.79 -0.61
N ALA A 58 2.90 -0.95 0.42
CA ALA A 58 4.00 -0.05 0.70
C ALA A 58 5.31 -0.79 1.04
N TRP A 59 5.24 -1.93 1.74
CA TRP A 59 6.42 -2.78 1.99
C TRP A 59 6.99 -3.39 0.72
N ILE A 60 6.13 -3.88 -0.17
CA ILE A 60 6.57 -4.43 -1.45
C ILE A 60 7.16 -3.33 -2.34
N LYS A 61 6.54 -2.15 -2.39
CA LYS A 61 7.10 -0.97 -3.09
C LYS A 61 8.45 -0.54 -2.51
N ARG A 62 8.66 -0.67 -1.20
CA ARG A 62 9.93 -0.32 -0.54
C ARG A 62 11.10 -1.18 -1.03
N VAL A 63 10.88 -2.45 -1.34
CA VAL A 63 11.92 -3.33 -1.90
C VAL A 63 12.15 -3.10 -3.40
N GLY A 64 11.41 -2.17 -4.03
CA GLY A 64 11.59 -1.76 -5.42
C GLY A 64 10.71 -2.51 -6.41
N LEU A 65 9.80 -3.36 -5.95
CA LEU A 65 8.91 -4.15 -6.81
C LEU A 65 7.70 -3.32 -7.27
N ARG A 66 7.16 -3.64 -8.45
CA ARG A 66 5.82 -3.18 -8.83
C ARG A 66 4.75 -3.96 -8.07
N VAL A 67 3.64 -3.31 -7.79
CA VAL A 67 2.55 -3.92 -7.02
C VAL A 67 1.23 -3.68 -7.72
N PHE A 68 0.56 -4.78 -8.04
CA PHE A 68 -0.80 -4.75 -8.54
C PHE A 68 -1.72 -5.48 -7.57
N ILE A 69 -2.97 -5.07 -7.52
CA ILE A 69 -4.00 -5.75 -6.72
C ILE A 69 -4.89 -6.53 -7.68
N HIS A 70 -5.17 -7.80 -7.39
CA HIS A 70 -6.15 -8.55 -8.16
C HIS A 70 -7.56 -8.02 -7.85
N GLY A 71 -8.40 -7.84 -8.86
CA GLY A 71 -9.75 -7.28 -8.68
C GLY A 71 -10.60 -8.08 -7.68
N SER A 72 -10.47 -9.41 -7.66
CA SER A 72 -11.20 -10.27 -6.71
C SER A 72 -10.80 -10.04 -5.24
N ALA A 73 -9.64 -9.43 -5.00
CA ALA A 73 -9.14 -9.10 -3.68
C ALA A 73 -9.77 -7.81 -3.10
N ILE A 74 -10.53 -7.06 -3.91
CA ILE A 74 -11.08 -5.75 -3.57
C ILE A 74 -12.55 -5.91 -3.12
N PRO A 75 -12.85 -5.75 -1.82
CA PRO A 75 -14.22 -5.79 -1.31
C PRO A 75 -14.98 -4.49 -1.60
N GLU A 76 -16.30 -4.54 -1.43
CA GLU A 76 -17.14 -3.34 -1.46
C GLU A 76 -17.09 -2.53 -0.14
N PRO A 77 -17.23 -1.19 -0.19
CA PRO A 77 -17.15 -0.35 -1.38
C PRO A 77 -15.72 -0.23 -1.94
N MET A 78 -15.57 -0.52 -3.24
CA MET A 78 -14.27 -0.67 -3.91
C MET A 78 -13.38 0.58 -3.83
N ASN A 79 -13.97 1.77 -3.91
CA ASN A 79 -13.23 3.04 -3.94
C ASN A 79 -12.31 3.22 -2.71
N ASP A 80 -12.73 2.74 -1.54
CA ASP A 80 -11.96 2.88 -0.32
C ASP A 80 -10.71 1.99 -0.33
N PHE A 81 -10.84 0.77 -0.88
CA PHE A 81 -9.73 -0.16 -1.05
C PHE A 81 -8.78 0.28 -2.16
N ILE A 82 -9.30 0.86 -3.25
CA ILE A 82 -8.47 1.47 -4.29
C ILE A 82 -7.67 2.65 -3.72
N ARG A 83 -8.30 3.53 -2.95
CA ARG A 83 -7.59 4.60 -2.24
C ARG A 83 -6.54 4.07 -1.27
N ALA A 84 -6.83 3.01 -0.54
CA ALA A 84 -5.84 2.36 0.33
C ALA A 84 -4.66 1.78 -0.47
N ALA A 85 -4.92 1.09 -1.59
CA ALA A 85 -3.87 0.59 -2.47
C ALA A 85 -2.99 1.74 -3.01
N LEU A 86 -3.60 2.84 -3.45
CA LEU A 86 -2.89 4.06 -3.86
C LEU A 86 -2.08 4.69 -2.73
N ALA A 87 -2.62 4.71 -1.51
CA ALA A 87 -1.90 5.19 -0.32
C ALA A 87 -0.69 4.31 0.02
N GLY A 88 -0.72 3.04 -0.36
CA GLY A 88 0.42 2.14 -0.33
C GLY A 88 1.36 2.26 -1.53
N GLY A 89 0.97 2.96 -2.59
CA GLY A 89 1.75 3.15 -3.81
C GLY A 89 1.54 2.09 -4.89
N ALA A 90 0.37 1.43 -4.92
CA ALA A 90 0.03 0.44 -5.94
C ALA A 90 0.12 1.02 -7.36
N ASP A 91 0.52 0.17 -8.30
CA ASP A 91 0.74 0.52 -9.70
C ASP A 91 -0.50 0.32 -10.57
N GLY A 92 -1.45 -0.52 -10.14
CA GLY A 92 -2.67 -0.79 -10.88
C GLY A 92 -3.54 -1.86 -10.22
N VAL A 93 -4.69 -2.11 -10.82
CA VAL A 93 -5.57 -3.23 -10.49
C VAL A 93 -5.68 -4.17 -11.68
N PHE A 94 -5.49 -5.46 -11.46
CA PHE A 94 -5.71 -6.48 -12.48
C PHE A 94 -7.18 -6.87 -12.54
N VAL A 95 -7.72 -6.89 -13.75
CA VAL A 95 -9.08 -7.36 -14.06
C VAL A 95 -9.03 -8.48 -15.07
N ASP A 96 -9.95 -9.42 -14.92
CA ASP A 96 -10.20 -10.51 -15.86
C ASP A 96 -11.63 -10.40 -16.43
N ASP A 97 -12.08 -11.41 -17.16
CA ASP A 97 -13.42 -11.43 -17.74
C ASP A 97 -14.56 -11.47 -16.69
N ILE A 98 -14.26 -11.87 -15.46
CA ILE A 98 -15.24 -12.11 -14.40
C ILE A 98 -15.32 -10.90 -13.47
N VAL A 99 -14.19 -10.25 -13.21
CA VAL A 99 -14.08 -9.14 -12.27
C VAL A 99 -13.92 -7.82 -13.02
N ASN A 100 -14.95 -6.98 -12.96
CA ASN A 100 -14.91 -5.64 -13.56
C ASN A 100 -14.63 -4.59 -12.48
N VAL A 101 -13.44 -3.97 -12.54
CA VAL A 101 -13.09 -2.81 -11.72
C VAL A 101 -13.16 -1.58 -12.61
N ASN A 102 -14.28 -0.88 -12.55
CA ASN A 102 -14.45 0.40 -13.23
C ASN A 102 -14.10 1.53 -12.27
N SER A 103 -12.84 1.98 -12.30
CA SER A 103 -12.38 3.09 -11.48
C SER A 103 -11.47 4.01 -12.27
N ASP A 104 -11.84 5.30 -12.34
CA ASP A 104 -10.97 6.34 -12.92
C ASP A 104 -9.80 6.72 -11.99
N LEU A 105 -9.72 6.11 -10.81
CA LEU A 105 -8.76 6.49 -9.77
C LEU A 105 -7.42 5.77 -9.90
N ILE A 106 -7.39 4.60 -10.54
CA ILE A 106 -6.23 3.73 -10.66
C ILE A 106 -6.21 3.05 -12.03
N ASP A 107 -5.02 2.82 -12.55
CA ASP A 107 -4.86 2.15 -13.84
C ASP A 107 -5.39 0.70 -13.76
N THR A 108 -6.28 0.34 -14.66
CA THR A 108 -6.80 -1.01 -14.82
C THR A 108 -5.99 -1.76 -15.86
N VAL A 109 -5.51 -2.95 -15.50
CA VAL A 109 -4.69 -3.80 -16.36
C VAL A 109 -5.44 -5.09 -16.67
N HIS A 110 -5.53 -5.39 -17.96
CA HIS A 110 -6.27 -6.55 -18.44
C HIS A 110 -5.36 -7.79 -18.49
N VAL A 111 -5.98 -8.94 -18.27
CA VAL A 111 -5.31 -10.24 -18.28
C VAL A 111 -5.95 -11.16 -19.31
N ASN A 112 -5.13 -11.83 -20.12
CA ASN A 112 -5.56 -12.83 -21.11
C ASN A 112 -6.58 -12.33 -22.17
N GLN A 113 -6.79 -11.02 -22.28
CA GLN A 113 -7.75 -10.45 -23.22
C GLN A 113 -7.05 -9.92 -24.48
N ARG A 114 -7.70 -10.04 -25.64
CA ARG A 114 -7.30 -9.31 -26.86
C ARG A 114 -7.82 -7.87 -26.75
N VAL A 115 -7.08 -7.04 -26.04
CA VAL A 115 -7.41 -5.63 -25.88
C VAL A 115 -6.74 -4.82 -27.01
N GLY A 116 -7.33 -3.68 -27.38
CA GLY A 116 -6.88 -2.87 -28.54
C GLY A 116 -5.41 -2.44 -28.48
N GLU A 117 -4.86 -1.94 -29.59
CA GLU A 117 -3.40 -1.73 -29.78
C GLU A 117 -2.70 -0.89 -28.69
N ASN A 118 -3.42 -0.05 -27.94
CA ASN A 118 -2.87 0.84 -26.91
C ASN A 118 -3.03 0.33 -25.47
N SER A 119 -3.45 -0.91 -25.27
CA SER A 119 -3.70 -1.48 -23.94
C SER A 119 -2.55 -2.34 -23.44
N VAL A 120 -2.26 -2.23 -22.14
CA VAL A 120 -1.28 -3.10 -21.48
C VAL A 120 -1.99 -4.40 -21.08
N ASN A 121 -1.56 -5.51 -21.66
CA ASN A 121 -2.12 -6.83 -21.39
C ASN A 121 -1.06 -7.79 -20.85
N TYR A 122 -1.42 -8.56 -19.83
CA TYR A 122 -0.58 -9.60 -19.25
C TYR A 122 -1.15 -10.99 -19.54
N ILE A 123 -0.28 -11.99 -19.60
CA ILE A 123 -0.70 -13.40 -19.67
C ILE A 123 -0.47 -14.03 -18.30
N VAL A 124 -1.49 -14.72 -17.78
CA VAL A 124 -1.32 -15.58 -16.60
C VAL A 124 -0.99 -16.99 -17.06
N ILE A 125 0.09 -17.55 -16.53
CA ILE A 125 0.49 -18.94 -16.77
C ILE A 125 0.68 -19.68 -15.47
N SER A 126 0.47 -21.00 -15.52
CA SER A 126 0.94 -21.92 -14.50
C SER A 126 2.34 -22.41 -14.88
N PRO A 127 3.22 -22.70 -13.90
CA PRO A 127 4.60 -23.08 -14.17
C PRO A 127 4.74 -24.35 -15.02
N ASP A 128 3.75 -25.24 -14.91
CA ASP A 128 3.73 -26.56 -15.54
C ASP A 128 3.32 -26.54 -17.02
N MET A 129 2.79 -25.41 -17.53
CA MET A 129 2.30 -25.30 -18.91
C MET A 129 2.64 -23.94 -19.57
N PRO A 130 3.91 -23.66 -19.89
CA PRO A 130 4.30 -22.46 -20.61
C PRO A 130 4.01 -22.60 -22.11
N HIS A 131 2.74 -22.58 -22.51
CA HIS A 131 2.37 -22.64 -23.93
C HIS A 131 2.38 -21.24 -24.56
N GLN A 132 3.00 -21.09 -25.72
CA GLN A 132 2.96 -19.82 -26.46
C GLN A 132 1.51 -19.40 -26.74
N HIS A 133 1.10 -18.30 -26.12
CA HIS A 133 -0.18 -17.67 -26.43
C HIS A 133 -0.03 -16.79 -27.67
N SER A 134 -1.05 -16.80 -28.53
CA SER A 134 -1.13 -15.93 -29.73
C SER A 134 -1.35 -14.45 -29.41
N ILE A 135 -1.31 -14.07 -28.13
CA ILE A 135 -1.65 -12.73 -27.64
C ILE A 135 -0.36 -11.93 -27.44
N ARG A 136 -0.28 -10.72 -27.99
CA ARG A 136 0.83 -9.80 -27.75
C ARG A 136 0.75 -9.29 -26.31
N ALA A 137 1.54 -9.89 -25.43
CA ALA A 137 1.61 -9.48 -24.03
C ALA A 137 2.73 -8.49 -23.76
N TYR A 138 2.46 -7.59 -22.82
CA TYR A 138 3.46 -6.70 -22.22
C TYR A 138 4.27 -7.44 -21.14
N GLY A 139 3.61 -8.26 -20.31
CA GLY A 139 4.25 -9.06 -19.26
C GLY A 139 3.59 -10.42 -19.03
N ILE A 140 4.20 -11.23 -18.18
CA ILE A 140 3.78 -12.56 -17.77
C ILE A 140 3.57 -12.56 -16.26
N ILE A 141 2.48 -13.17 -15.82
CA ILE A 141 2.15 -13.37 -14.41
C ILE A 141 2.18 -14.87 -14.13
N ILE A 142 2.95 -15.28 -13.13
CA ILE A 142 3.00 -16.67 -12.68
C ILE A 142 1.98 -16.86 -11.58
N LYS A 143 1.00 -17.72 -11.85
CA LYS A 143 0.09 -18.25 -10.83
C LYS A 143 0.78 -19.41 -10.11
N ASP A 144 0.52 -19.55 -8.81
CA ASP A 144 1.00 -20.67 -7.99
C ASP A 144 2.54 -20.82 -8.03
N ALA A 145 3.25 -19.68 -8.03
CA ALA A 145 4.70 -19.65 -8.08
C ALA A 145 5.32 -20.28 -6.83
N VAL A 146 6.36 -21.11 -7.02
CA VAL A 146 7.19 -21.55 -5.89
C VAL A 146 8.12 -20.41 -5.51
N ILE A 147 7.95 -19.86 -4.30
CA ILE A 147 8.78 -18.75 -3.82
C ILE A 147 10.13 -19.26 -3.34
N ASP A 148 10.98 -19.62 -4.30
CA ASP A 148 12.40 -19.93 -4.13
C ASP A 148 13.19 -19.15 -5.18
N ARG A 149 14.24 -18.46 -4.75
CA ARG A 149 15.04 -17.59 -5.63
C ARG A 149 15.58 -18.34 -6.84
N ASN A 150 16.12 -19.55 -6.64
CA ASN A 150 16.72 -20.32 -7.74
C ASN A 150 15.66 -20.82 -8.72
N TRP A 151 14.51 -21.27 -8.20
CA TRP A 151 13.37 -21.67 -9.00
C TRP A 151 12.85 -20.51 -9.85
N LEU A 152 12.62 -19.35 -9.25
CA LEU A 152 12.12 -18.16 -9.94
C LEU A 152 13.08 -17.68 -11.03
N LEU A 153 14.39 -17.69 -10.78
CA LEU A 153 15.39 -17.35 -11.80
C LEU A 153 15.35 -18.31 -12.99
N ARG A 154 15.25 -19.63 -12.74
CA ARG A 154 15.13 -20.63 -13.82
C ARG A 154 13.85 -20.46 -14.62
N VAL A 155 12.72 -20.23 -13.94
CA VAL A 155 11.43 -20.01 -14.60
C VAL A 155 11.46 -18.72 -15.43
N ARG A 156 12.03 -17.63 -14.91
CA ARG A 156 12.21 -16.39 -15.65
C ARG A 156 13.04 -16.58 -16.92
N ASP A 157 14.17 -17.28 -16.83
CA ASP A 157 15.05 -17.51 -17.98
C ASP A 157 14.38 -18.42 -19.03
N MET A 158 13.65 -19.45 -18.58
CA MET A 158 12.81 -20.28 -19.45
C MET A 158 11.77 -19.42 -20.18
N LEU A 159 11.03 -18.57 -19.47
CA LEU A 159 9.99 -17.74 -20.09
C LEU A 159 10.55 -16.68 -21.03
N ARG A 160 11.73 -16.14 -20.73
CA ARG A 160 12.46 -15.26 -21.65
C ARG A 160 12.79 -15.96 -22.97
N SER A 161 13.09 -17.25 -22.95
CA SER A 161 13.33 -18.02 -24.18
C SER A 161 12.06 -18.21 -25.02
N VAL A 162 10.88 -18.26 -24.39
CA VAL A 162 9.59 -18.52 -25.06
C VAL A 162 8.91 -17.23 -25.53
N TYR A 163 8.96 -16.17 -24.72
CA TYR A 163 8.21 -14.92 -24.90
C TYR A 163 9.09 -13.69 -25.14
N GLY A 164 10.41 -13.84 -25.09
CA GLY A 164 11.36 -12.74 -25.14
C GLY A 164 11.45 -11.98 -23.81
N ASN A 165 12.06 -10.79 -23.84
CA ASN A 165 12.20 -9.97 -22.65
C ASN A 165 10.86 -9.28 -22.30
N LYS A 166 10.13 -9.85 -21.35
CA LYS A 166 8.83 -9.39 -20.85
C LYS A 166 8.92 -9.12 -19.35
N GLU A 167 8.02 -8.27 -18.86
CA GLU A 167 7.87 -8.07 -17.42
C GLU A 167 7.42 -9.39 -16.76
N PHE A 168 8.00 -9.72 -15.61
CA PHE A 168 7.83 -10.98 -14.92
C PHE A 168 7.25 -10.73 -13.52
N LEU A 169 5.99 -11.08 -13.34
CA LEU A 169 5.24 -10.89 -12.09
C LEU A 169 4.87 -12.24 -11.46
N VAL A 170 4.67 -12.25 -10.14
CA VAL A 170 4.16 -13.42 -9.41
C VAL A 170 2.90 -13.10 -8.64
N MET A 171 1.94 -14.02 -8.62
CA MET A 171 0.77 -13.93 -7.75
C MET A 171 1.14 -14.39 -6.33
N LEU A 172 0.81 -13.57 -5.33
CA LEU A 172 1.01 -13.89 -3.92
C LEU A 172 -0.33 -14.00 -3.21
N ASP A 173 -0.51 -15.11 -2.51
CA ASP A 173 -1.58 -15.33 -1.56
C ASP A 173 -1.24 -14.74 -0.18
N ASN A 174 -2.19 -14.74 0.74
CA ASN A 174 -1.99 -14.22 2.09
C ASN A 174 -0.83 -14.92 2.83
N SER A 175 -0.60 -16.22 2.59
CA SER A 175 0.46 -16.97 3.26
C SER A 175 1.87 -16.50 2.87
N SER A 176 2.02 -16.05 1.61
CA SER A 176 3.27 -15.57 1.02
C SER A 176 3.52 -14.07 1.22
N LEU A 177 2.55 -13.29 1.71
CA LEU A 177 2.68 -11.85 1.98
C LEU A 177 3.42 -11.55 3.29
N ARG A 178 4.61 -12.13 3.44
CA ARG A 178 5.50 -11.93 4.60
C ARG A 178 6.76 -11.18 4.16
N ARG A 179 7.35 -10.46 5.11
CA ARG A 179 8.50 -9.60 4.84
C ARG A 179 9.67 -10.39 4.25
N GLU A 180 10.00 -11.53 4.83
CA GLU A 180 11.13 -12.37 4.43
C GLU A 180 10.95 -12.85 2.98
N VAL A 181 9.75 -13.30 2.65
CA VAL A 181 9.36 -13.75 1.30
C VAL A 181 9.44 -12.61 0.29
N ILE A 182 8.94 -11.42 0.64
CA ILE A 182 8.99 -10.23 -0.23
C ILE A 182 10.44 -9.79 -0.48
N GLU A 183 11.30 -9.86 0.52
CA GLU A 183 12.73 -9.53 0.38
C GLU A 183 13.45 -10.54 -0.53
N GLU A 184 13.08 -11.83 -0.53
CA GLU A 184 13.65 -12.85 -1.44
C GLU A 184 13.31 -12.61 -2.92
N LEU A 185 12.16 -12.00 -3.19
CA LEU A 185 11.69 -11.65 -4.54
C LEU A 185 12.48 -10.47 -5.15
N GLN A 186 13.19 -9.70 -4.32
CA GLN A 186 13.97 -8.56 -4.77
C GLN A 186 15.04 -8.99 -5.80
N ASP A 187 15.10 -8.25 -6.91
CA ASP A 187 15.98 -8.47 -8.07
C ASP A 187 15.71 -9.78 -8.86
N VAL A 188 14.65 -10.51 -8.51
CA VAL A 188 14.26 -11.77 -9.17
C VAL A 188 13.08 -11.53 -10.11
N VAL A 189 12.03 -10.88 -9.59
CA VAL A 189 10.80 -10.53 -10.28
C VAL A 189 10.70 -9.02 -10.47
N ASP A 190 9.92 -8.58 -11.44
CA ASP A 190 9.67 -7.15 -11.68
C ASP A 190 8.55 -6.60 -10.78
N GLY A 191 7.70 -7.48 -10.27
CA GLY A 191 6.61 -7.11 -9.38
C GLY A 191 5.76 -8.28 -8.92
N VAL A 192 4.70 -7.94 -8.19
CA VAL A 192 3.78 -8.92 -7.59
C VAL A 192 2.32 -8.53 -7.81
N VAL A 193 1.47 -9.54 -7.77
CA VAL A 193 0.02 -9.41 -7.77
C VAL A 193 -0.51 -9.89 -6.43
N VAL A 194 -1.12 -8.99 -5.66
CA VAL A 194 -1.73 -9.29 -4.36
C VAL A 194 -3.11 -9.89 -4.61
N MET A 195 -3.28 -11.17 -4.26
CA MET A 195 -4.52 -11.92 -4.47
C MET A 195 -5.51 -11.81 -3.32
N GLU A 196 -5.03 -11.48 -2.11
CA GLU A 196 -5.82 -11.37 -0.90
C GLU A 196 -5.26 -10.27 0.02
N ILE A 197 -6.13 -9.65 0.82
CA ILE A 197 -5.71 -8.64 1.81
C ILE A 197 -5.31 -9.35 3.10
N PRO A 198 -4.04 -9.29 3.53
CA PRO A 198 -3.62 -9.90 4.78
C PRO A 198 -4.20 -9.15 5.98
N SER A 199 -4.34 -9.82 7.13
CA SER A 199 -4.68 -9.18 8.39
C SER A 199 -3.41 -8.84 9.16
N LEU A 200 -2.89 -7.62 8.98
CA LEU A 200 -1.60 -7.19 9.54
C LEU A 200 -1.73 -6.34 10.80
N VAL A 201 -2.88 -5.70 11.01
CA VAL A 201 -3.06 -4.72 12.08
C VAL A 201 -4.16 -5.11 13.06
N SER A 202 -3.86 -4.85 14.33
CA SER A 202 -4.88 -4.68 15.36
C SER A 202 -4.99 -3.20 15.69
N LEU A 203 -6.23 -2.72 15.84
CA LEU A 203 -6.54 -1.36 16.26
C LEU A 203 -7.38 -1.41 17.53
N GLY A 204 -7.09 -0.51 18.46
CA GLY A 204 -7.85 -0.31 19.69
C GLY A 204 -8.13 1.17 19.91
N PHE A 205 -8.93 1.46 20.93
CA PHE A 205 -9.15 2.81 21.43
C PHE A 205 -8.41 2.99 22.74
N ASP A 206 -8.02 4.24 22.98
CA ASP A 206 -7.42 4.70 24.22
C ASP A 206 -8.11 6.01 24.61
N ASP A 207 -8.23 6.25 25.93
CA ASP A 207 -8.87 7.44 26.51
C ASP A 207 -7.89 8.62 26.59
N HIS A 208 -6.61 8.40 26.28
CA HIS A 208 -5.60 9.44 26.25
C HIS A 208 -5.70 10.30 24.97
N ARG A 209 -5.51 11.62 25.14
CA ARG A 209 -5.43 12.53 24.00
C ARG A 209 -4.17 12.24 23.17
N ALA A 210 -4.31 12.28 21.84
CA ALA A 210 -3.17 12.10 20.95
C ALA A 210 -2.24 13.31 21.06
N LEU A 211 -0.94 13.08 21.24
CA LEU A 211 0.06 14.15 21.16
C LEU A 211 0.25 14.62 19.72
N ASN A 212 0.82 15.81 19.54
CA ASN A 212 1.21 16.27 18.21
C ASN A 212 2.49 15.55 17.78
N VAL A 213 2.53 15.12 16.53
CA VAL A 213 3.69 14.49 15.93
C VAL A 213 4.21 15.36 14.80
N PHE A 214 5.51 15.67 14.84
CA PHE A 214 6.20 16.49 13.86
C PHE A 214 7.39 15.75 13.26
N ARG A 215 7.53 15.82 11.93
CA ARG A 215 8.64 15.23 11.19
C ARG A 215 9.65 16.27 10.77
N CYS A 216 10.94 15.98 10.97
CA CYS A 216 11.98 16.78 10.34
C CYS A 216 12.05 16.54 8.83
N VAL A 217 12.03 17.62 8.04
CA VAL A 217 12.12 17.55 6.57
C VAL A 217 13.49 17.11 6.04
N SER A 218 14.51 17.08 6.91
CA SER A 218 15.89 16.74 6.52
C SER A 218 16.31 15.38 7.08
N CYS A 219 16.21 15.18 8.41
CA CYS A 219 16.65 13.92 9.02
C CYS A 219 15.54 12.88 9.19
N TYR A 220 14.29 13.22 8.83
CA TYR A 220 13.11 12.34 8.88
C TYR A 220 12.83 11.68 10.24
N ILE A 221 13.41 12.23 11.31
CA ILE A 221 13.03 11.85 12.68
C ILE A 221 11.73 12.54 13.03
N ASP A 222 10.85 11.75 13.64
CA ASP A 222 9.59 12.19 14.20
C ASP A 222 9.75 12.48 15.69
N PHE A 223 9.10 13.55 16.12
CA PHE A 223 9.06 14.01 17.50
C PHE A 223 7.62 14.15 17.94
N GLU A 224 7.34 13.72 19.16
CA GLU A 224 6.03 13.78 19.78
C GLU A 224 6.05 14.76 20.95
N THR A 225 5.03 15.62 21.04
CA THR A 225 4.94 16.69 22.04
C THR A 225 3.49 17.16 22.25
N GLU A 226 3.20 17.75 23.42
CA GLU A 226 1.93 18.43 23.67
C GLU A 226 1.81 19.76 22.90
N GLY A 227 2.94 20.44 22.69
CA GLY A 227 3.01 21.78 22.12
C GLY A 227 3.19 21.81 20.60
N GLU A 228 3.44 23.02 20.09
CA GLU A 228 3.84 23.26 18.71
C GLU A 228 5.36 23.27 18.59
N MET A 229 5.89 22.62 17.55
CA MET A 229 7.33 22.62 17.28
C MET A 229 7.64 23.09 15.86
N ARG A 230 8.58 24.04 15.74
CA ARG A 230 9.01 24.60 14.45
C ARG A 230 10.34 24.07 13.94
N LYS A 231 11.24 23.68 14.86
CA LYS A 231 12.64 23.36 14.59
C LYS A 231 13.02 21.99 15.16
N CYS A 232 13.77 21.22 14.38
CA CYS A 232 14.22 19.88 14.75
C CYS A 232 15.29 19.96 15.86
N PRO A 233 15.09 19.31 17.01
CA PRO A 233 16.08 19.29 18.09
C PRO A 233 17.41 18.66 17.68
N ARG A 234 17.39 17.71 16.73
CA ARG A 234 18.61 17.01 16.28
C ARG A 234 19.46 17.82 15.32
N CYS A 235 18.85 18.57 14.39
CA CYS A 235 19.58 19.18 13.27
C CYS A 235 19.20 20.63 12.95
N GLY A 236 18.31 21.26 13.72
CA GLY A 236 17.91 22.66 13.52
C GLY A 236 17.07 22.94 12.26
N ASN A 237 16.78 21.94 11.44
CA ASN A 237 15.93 22.09 10.25
C ASN A 237 14.44 22.25 10.59
N ARG A 238 13.65 22.64 9.60
CA ARG A 238 12.20 22.80 9.74
C ARG A 238 11.52 21.48 10.07
N LEU A 239 10.49 21.55 10.90
CA LEU A 239 9.55 20.46 11.14
C LEU A 239 8.28 20.65 10.31
N ARG A 240 7.72 19.56 9.80
CA ARG A 240 6.38 19.50 9.20
C ARG A 240 5.45 18.69 10.10
N PRO A 241 4.18 19.09 10.26
CA PRO A 241 3.24 18.32 11.06
C PRO A 241 2.88 17.00 10.38
N VAL A 242 2.77 15.94 11.17
CA VAL A 242 2.29 14.62 10.77
C VAL A 242 0.92 14.37 11.40
N ILE A 243 0.86 14.46 12.73
CA ILE A 243 -0.37 14.41 13.52
C ILE A 243 -0.47 15.75 14.23
N LYS A 244 -1.53 16.48 13.94
CA LYS A 244 -1.84 17.71 14.66
C LYS A 244 -3.32 17.99 14.59
N ARG A 245 -3.76 19.01 15.30
CA ARG A 245 -5.09 19.57 15.09
C ARG A 245 -5.18 20.16 13.69
N TRP A 246 -6.22 19.77 12.97
CA TRP A 246 -6.52 20.29 11.64
C TRP A 246 -7.86 21.00 11.69
N ASP A 247 -7.96 22.14 11.01
CA ASP A 247 -9.21 22.92 10.97
C ASP A 247 -10.31 22.19 10.17
N LYS A 248 -9.90 21.36 9.20
CA LYS A 248 -10.80 20.55 8.39
C LYS A 248 -10.12 19.24 7.96
N PHE A 249 -10.88 18.15 7.95
CA PHE A 249 -10.48 16.93 7.27
C PHE A 249 -10.35 17.18 5.75
N THR A 250 -9.24 16.76 5.17
CA THR A 250 -8.96 16.97 3.74
C THR A 250 -8.67 15.63 3.08
N VAL A 251 -9.51 15.25 2.12
CA VAL A 251 -9.31 14.08 1.27
C VAL A 251 -8.27 14.44 0.20
N ILE A 252 -7.22 13.62 0.08
CA ILE A 252 -6.19 13.82 -0.96
C ILE A 252 -6.71 13.25 -2.29
N GLU A 253 -6.53 13.98 -3.39
CA GLU A 253 -6.85 13.48 -4.72
C GLU A 253 -6.05 12.21 -5.07
N PRO A 254 -6.65 11.19 -5.71
CA PRO A 254 -5.99 9.90 -5.98
C PRO A 254 -4.62 9.98 -6.66
N LYS A 255 -4.46 10.83 -7.68
CA LYS A 255 -3.17 11.01 -8.37
C LYS A 255 -2.10 11.59 -7.44
N VAL A 256 -2.47 12.56 -6.61
CA VAL A 256 -1.57 13.16 -5.61
C VAL A 256 -1.27 12.17 -4.49
N LEU A 257 -2.22 11.31 -4.13
CA LEU A 257 -2.08 10.31 -3.09
C LEU A 257 -0.98 9.29 -3.41
N ARG A 258 -0.95 8.74 -4.63
CA ARG A 258 0.11 7.80 -5.06
C ARG A 258 1.49 8.45 -5.12
N LEU A 259 1.57 9.71 -5.59
CA LEU A 259 2.83 10.46 -5.58
C LEU A 259 3.34 10.68 -4.15
N LYS A 260 2.45 11.11 -3.26
CA LYS A 260 2.77 11.26 -1.83
C LYS A 260 3.24 9.93 -1.24
N ALA A 261 2.55 8.82 -1.51
CA ALA A 261 2.94 7.50 -1.02
C ALA A 261 4.37 7.15 -1.45
N SER A 262 4.69 7.35 -2.73
CA SER A 262 6.01 7.08 -3.30
C SER A 262 7.14 7.87 -2.61
N ASP A 263 6.87 9.12 -2.25
CA ASP A 263 7.83 9.94 -1.50
C ASP A 263 7.98 9.48 -0.05
N GLU A 264 6.89 9.14 0.62
CA GLU A 264 6.90 8.73 2.03
C GLU A 264 7.48 7.33 2.25
N ILE A 265 7.34 6.41 1.30
CA ILE A 265 7.86 5.03 1.37
C ILE A 265 9.38 5.01 1.57
N LYS A 266 10.09 5.95 0.93
CA LYS A 266 11.56 6.12 1.07
C LYS A 266 11.98 6.43 2.50
N TYR A 267 11.10 7.09 3.26
CA TYR A 267 11.36 7.56 4.63
C TYR A 267 10.48 6.82 5.65
N MET A 268 10.16 5.57 5.34
CA MET A 268 9.36 4.70 6.20
C MET A 268 9.95 4.55 7.59
N ARG A 269 9.09 4.71 8.61
CA ARG A 269 9.46 4.58 10.03
C ARG A 269 9.68 3.13 10.40
N LEU A 270 10.68 2.86 11.24
CA LEU A 270 10.85 1.57 11.92
C LEU A 270 10.61 1.66 13.42
N SER A 271 10.64 2.87 13.97
CA SER A 271 10.45 3.16 15.40
C SER A 271 9.41 4.25 15.59
N PRO A 272 8.72 4.28 16.74
CA PRO A 272 7.83 5.38 17.12
C PRO A 272 8.61 6.72 17.27
N PRO A 273 7.90 7.86 17.31
CA PRO A 273 8.50 9.18 17.45
C PRO A 273 9.24 9.32 18.78
N LYS A 274 10.22 10.21 18.83
CA LYS A 274 10.91 10.54 20.07
C LYS A 274 10.06 11.51 20.88
N VAL A 275 9.71 11.12 22.11
CA VAL A 275 9.00 11.99 23.04
C VAL A 275 9.90 13.16 23.45
N ILE A 276 9.37 14.37 23.38
CA ILE A 276 9.99 15.55 23.95
C ILE A 276 9.05 16.17 24.96
N ASN A 277 9.45 16.08 26.22
CA ASN A 277 8.80 16.78 27.31
C ASN A 277 9.36 18.21 27.31
N TYR A 278 8.51 19.20 27.03
CA TYR A 278 8.79 20.61 27.26
C TYR A 278 7.95 21.09 28.43
#